data_AF-A0AA38H6W3-F1
#
_entry.id   AF-A0AA38H6W3-F1
#
_cell.length_a   1.000
_cell.length_b   1.000
_cell.length_c   1.000
_cell.angle_alpha   90.00
_cell.angle_beta   90.00
_cell.angle_gamma   90.00
#
_symmetry.space_group_name_H-M   'P 1'
#
loop_
_entity.id
_entity.type
_entity.pdbx_description
1 polymer ?
#
loop_
_entity_poly.entity_id
_entity_poly.type
_entity_poly.pdbx_seq_one_letter_code
_entity_poly.pdbx_strand_id
1 'polypeptide(L)'
;MSDSSKSNQLVLAVRPERGPVTDKTFRRETAQLPELKEGELRVRVDYVSIDPTQRNWLNDARSYMEPVKIGAVMRAAAVGRVVKSKAKGFSEGDLVYGTLGWQTYWQGPANKVEHRDVPRGGKDMDHLGLFGASGMTAYFGMFDIGNLKDGDNVVISGAAGSVGLIATQIALSHPKCKVTGIAGSAEKCAELKKLGVHHALNYKDKDFRKQLRKVGLVDLYFDNVGGEILDMVLGQLQVYARIVLCGMIAAYNATTPPPILNLPTLISTKSSMRGFIVFDYATRYGEGRAYLADMVERGTMKYQYHVLKGDKGEADGLSKCVGALEDVFSGRNYGKTVVRVSQEEKSKL
;
A
#
# COMPACT_ATOMS: atom_id res chain seq x y z
N MET A 1 -7.06 -19.34 -25.10
CA MET A 1 -7.57 -18.07 -24.54
C MET A 1 -8.68 -18.44 -23.59
N SER A 2 -8.61 -18.01 -22.34
CA SER A 2 -9.69 -18.26 -21.37
C SER A 2 -10.98 -17.56 -21.81
N ASP A 3 -12.12 -18.19 -21.51
CA ASP A 3 -13.45 -17.63 -21.77
C ASP A 3 -13.64 -16.33 -20.95
N SER A 4 -13.51 -15.18 -21.63
CA SER A 4 -13.65 -13.87 -20.98
C SER A 4 -15.11 -13.53 -20.67
N SER A 5 -16.08 -14.38 -21.02
CA SER A 5 -17.48 -14.18 -20.65
C SER A 5 -17.78 -14.56 -19.19
N LYS A 6 -16.82 -15.14 -18.47
CA LYS A 6 -16.95 -15.50 -17.05
C LYS A 6 -15.82 -14.89 -16.22
N SER A 7 -16.15 -14.42 -15.01
CA SER A 7 -15.18 -13.92 -14.03
C SER A 7 -15.28 -14.73 -12.75
N ASN A 8 -14.17 -15.31 -12.30
CA ASN A 8 -14.07 -15.79 -10.93
C ASN A 8 -13.85 -14.59 -10.03
N GLN A 9 -14.58 -14.53 -8.91
CA GLN A 9 -14.62 -13.38 -8.02
C GLN A 9 -14.48 -13.84 -6.57
N LEU A 10 -13.79 -13.05 -5.76
CA LEU A 10 -13.92 -13.11 -4.30
C LEU A 10 -14.85 -11.98 -3.85
N VAL A 11 -16.03 -12.36 -3.36
CA VAL A 11 -17.02 -11.42 -2.86
C VAL A 11 -17.05 -11.43 -1.33
N LEU A 12 -17.38 -10.28 -0.74
CA LEU A 12 -17.59 -10.20 0.71
C LEU A 12 -18.82 -11.03 1.10
N ALA A 13 -18.64 -12.09 1.87
CA ALA A 13 -19.73 -12.98 2.28
C ALA A 13 -20.30 -12.57 3.65
N VAL A 14 -19.41 -12.27 4.60
CA VAL A 14 -19.78 -11.79 5.93
C VAL A 14 -18.78 -10.73 6.36
N ARG A 15 -19.25 -9.71 7.11
CA ARG A 15 -18.33 -8.74 7.70
C ARG A 15 -17.49 -9.44 8.77
N PRO A 16 -16.17 -9.26 8.78
CA PRO A 16 -15.37 -9.75 9.89
C PRO A 16 -15.76 -8.98 11.16
N GLU A 17 -15.96 -9.69 12.26
CA GLU A 17 -16.01 -9.07 13.60
C GLU A 17 -14.68 -8.34 13.88
N ARG A 18 -14.56 -7.64 15.01
CA ARG A 18 -13.25 -7.06 15.40
C ARG A 18 -12.20 -8.17 15.40
N GLY A 19 -11.10 -7.99 14.67
CA GLY A 19 -10.10 -9.04 14.47
C GLY A 19 -9.75 -9.28 13.00
N PRO A 20 -8.89 -10.27 12.71
CA PRO A 20 -8.50 -10.62 11.35
C PRO A 20 -9.68 -11.11 10.51
N VAL A 21 -9.51 -11.11 9.19
CA VAL A 21 -10.41 -11.83 8.30
C VAL A 21 -10.32 -13.33 8.57
N THR A 22 -11.38 -14.05 8.20
CA THR A 22 -11.49 -15.51 8.34
C THR A 22 -11.78 -16.14 6.98
N ASP A 23 -11.69 -17.47 6.91
CA ASP A 23 -12.11 -18.30 5.79
C ASP A 23 -13.55 -18.02 5.33
N LYS A 24 -14.43 -17.61 6.26
CA LYS A 24 -15.83 -17.25 5.98
C LYS A 24 -16.02 -15.83 5.45
N THR A 25 -15.03 -14.94 5.61
CA THR A 25 -15.16 -13.51 5.26
C THR A 25 -15.45 -13.33 3.78
N PHE A 26 -14.84 -14.16 2.93
CA PHE A 26 -15.02 -14.11 1.49
C PHE A 26 -15.60 -15.42 0.96
N ARG A 27 -16.43 -15.31 -0.08
CA ARG A 27 -16.88 -16.45 -0.86
C ARG A 27 -16.35 -16.31 -2.29
N ARG A 28 -15.90 -17.42 -2.85
CA ARG A 28 -15.56 -17.50 -4.27
C ARG A 28 -16.81 -17.82 -5.08
N GLU A 29 -17.02 -17.07 -6.16
CA GLU A 29 -18.11 -17.33 -7.12
C GLU A 29 -17.67 -17.05 -8.56
N THR A 30 -18.44 -17.54 -9.53
CA THR A 30 -18.22 -17.28 -10.95
C THR A 30 -19.40 -16.48 -11.48
N ALA A 31 -19.13 -15.23 -11.89
CA ALA A 31 -20.11 -14.34 -12.48
C ALA A 31 -20.07 -14.45 -14.02
N GLN A 32 -21.25 -14.48 -14.64
CA GLN A 32 -21.37 -14.31 -16.09
C GLN A 32 -21.30 -12.83 -16.43
N LEU A 33 -20.39 -12.45 -17.32
CA LEU A 33 -20.22 -11.10 -17.81
C LEU A 33 -21.02 -10.91 -19.11
N PRO A 34 -21.99 -9.98 -19.15
CA PRO A 34 -22.82 -9.75 -20.34
C PRO A 34 -22.01 -9.14 -21.47
N GLU A 35 -22.57 -9.15 -22.69
CA GLU A 35 -21.98 -8.43 -23.82
C GLU A 35 -21.73 -6.96 -23.51
N LEU A 36 -20.61 -6.41 -24.03
CA LEU A 36 -20.24 -5.02 -23.78
C LEU A 36 -21.28 -4.06 -24.35
N LYS A 37 -21.60 -3.02 -23.58
CA LYS A 37 -22.32 -1.83 -24.06
C LYS A 37 -21.34 -0.81 -24.62
N GLU A 38 -21.85 0.17 -25.37
CA GLU A 38 -21.06 1.31 -25.83
C GLU A 38 -20.42 2.03 -24.64
N GLY A 39 -19.12 2.37 -24.75
CA GLY A 39 -18.35 2.99 -23.69
C GLY A 39 -17.85 2.03 -22.59
N GLU A 40 -18.14 0.72 -22.69
CA GLU A 40 -17.61 -0.29 -21.77
C GLU A 40 -16.38 -0.99 -22.35
N LEU A 41 -15.58 -1.54 -21.44
CA LEU A 41 -14.46 -2.42 -21.76
C LEU A 41 -14.42 -3.59 -20.80
N ARG A 42 -13.71 -4.64 -21.22
CA ARG A 42 -13.41 -5.82 -20.40
C ARG A 42 -11.90 -5.92 -20.22
N VAL A 43 -11.48 -6.09 -18.97
CA VAL A 43 -10.08 -6.15 -18.55
C VAL A 43 -9.82 -7.52 -17.95
N ARG A 44 -8.80 -8.23 -18.45
CA ARG A 44 -8.20 -9.35 -17.72
C ARG A 44 -7.35 -8.76 -16.60
N VAL A 45 -7.68 -9.08 -15.37
CA VAL A 45 -6.92 -8.63 -14.20
C VAL A 45 -5.66 -9.45 -14.08
N ASP A 46 -4.50 -8.81 -14.25
CA ASP A 46 -3.21 -9.49 -14.21
C ASP A 46 -2.67 -9.56 -12.78
N TYR A 47 -2.74 -8.43 -12.06
CA TYR A 47 -2.32 -8.33 -10.66
C TYR A 47 -3.29 -7.48 -9.84
N VAL A 48 -3.53 -7.90 -8.61
CA VAL A 48 -4.26 -7.11 -7.61
C VAL A 48 -3.34 -6.69 -6.47
N SER A 49 -3.56 -5.47 -6.01
CA SER A 49 -2.96 -4.90 -4.82
C SER A 49 -3.54 -5.53 -3.56
N ILE A 50 -2.68 -5.86 -2.60
CA ILE A 50 -3.09 -6.22 -1.25
C ILE A 50 -2.65 -5.08 -0.31
N ASP A 51 -3.62 -4.43 0.32
CA ASP A 51 -3.42 -3.23 1.13
C ASP A 51 -4.06 -3.40 2.52
N PRO A 52 -3.39 -2.97 3.61
CA PRO A 52 -3.98 -3.06 4.95
C PRO A 52 -5.34 -2.39 5.09
N THR A 53 -5.58 -1.30 4.34
CA THR A 53 -6.84 -0.56 4.33
C THR A 53 -8.02 -1.38 3.86
N GLN A 54 -7.79 -2.46 3.09
CA GLN A 54 -8.83 -3.39 2.69
C GLN A 54 -9.60 -3.94 3.88
N ARG A 55 -8.93 -4.20 5.01
CA ARG A 55 -9.60 -4.63 6.25
C ARG A 55 -10.58 -3.58 6.78
N ASN A 56 -10.24 -2.31 6.69
CA ASN A 56 -11.12 -1.22 7.14
C ASN A 56 -12.31 -1.05 6.20
N TRP A 57 -12.15 -1.30 4.90
CA TRP A 57 -13.25 -1.24 3.94
C TRP A 57 -14.29 -2.34 4.17
N LEU A 58 -13.99 -3.38 4.95
CA LEU A 58 -14.95 -4.41 5.34
C LEU A 58 -15.84 -4.01 6.53
N ASN A 59 -15.40 -3.05 7.34
CA ASN A 59 -16.15 -2.58 8.50
C ASN A 59 -17.37 -1.76 8.06
N ASP A 60 -18.51 -1.97 8.72
CA ASP A 60 -19.71 -1.14 8.52
C ASP A 60 -19.61 0.16 9.33
N ALA A 61 -18.63 0.99 8.98
CA ALA A 61 -18.32 2.20 9.70
C ALA A 61 -18.05 3.35 8.74
N ARG A 62 -18.31 4.58 9.20
CA ARG A 62 -17.96 5.79 8.46
C ARG A 62 -16.46 5.80 8.19
N SER A 63 -16.10 6.00 6.94
CA SER A 63 -14.71 6.12 6.46
C SER A 63 -14.65 7.11 5.30
N TYR A 64 -13.44 7.36 4.78
CA TYR A 64 -13.23 8.19 3.59
C TYR A 64 -13.68 7.48 2.29
N MET A 65 -13.95 6.18 2.35
CA MET A 65 -14.60 5.42 1.28
C MET A 65 -15.82 4.67 1.81
N GLU A 66 -16.82 4.46 0.96
CA GLU A 66 -17.97 3.61 1.28
C GLU A 66 -17.50 2.17 1.57
N PRO A 67 -17.99 1.52 2.63
CA PRO A 67 -17.71 0.12 2.92
C PRO A 67 -18.02 -0.79 1.73
N VAL A 68 -17.27 -1.89 1.61
CA VAL A 68 -17.61 -2.98 0.68
C VAL A 68 -18.93 -3.60 1.16
N LYS A 69 -19.87 -3.74 0.22
CA LYS A 69 -21.18 -4.34 0.47
C LYS A 69 -21.08 -5.85 0.50
N ILE A 70 -21.91 -6.50 1.29
CA ILE A 70 -22.07 -7.96 1.23
C ILE A 70 -22.52 -8.35 -0.18
N GLY A 71 -21.92 -9.39 -0.73
CA GLY A 71 -22.10 -9.86 -2.10
C GLY A 71 -21.31 -9.08 -3.17
N ALA A 72 -20.64 -7.98 -2.82
CA ALA A 72 -19.80 -7.25 -3.76
C ALA A 72 -18.39 -7.83 -3.83
N VAL A 73 -17.77 -7.76 -5.02
CA VAL A 73 -16.36 -8.11 -5.24
C VAL A 73 -15.47 -7.31 -4.28
N MET A 74 -14.51 -7.97 -3.65
CA MET A 74 -13.60 -7.30 -2.73
C MET A 74 -12.80 -6.22 -3.46
N ARG A 75 -12.91 -4.99 -2.95
CA ARG A 75 -12.26 -3.81 -3.54
C ARG A 75 -10.73 -3.95 -3.47
N ALA A 76 -10.08 -3.70 -4.60
CA ALA A 76 -8.62 -3.67 -4.73
C ALA A 76 -8.22 -2.82 -5.94
N ALA A 77 -7.12 -2.07 -5.81
CA ALA A 77 -6.42 -1.55 -6.98
C ALA A 77 -5.82 -2.71 -7.77
N ALA A 78 -5.78 -2.60 -9.08
CA ALA A 78 -5.31 -3.66 -9.96
C ALA A 78 -4.72 -3.09 -11.25
N VAL A 79 -3.82 -3.86 -11.85
CA VAL A 79 -3.36 -3.67 -13.22
C VAL A 79 -3.83 -4.86 -14.05
N GLY A 80 -4.15 -4.59 -15.30
CA GLY A 80 -4.63 -5.61 -16.21
C GLY A 80 -4.58 -5.16 -17.65
N ARG A 81 -5.00 -6.05 -18.55
CA ARG A 81 -4.99 -5.81 -19.99
C ARG A 81 -6.40 -5.80 -20.53
N VAL A 82 -6.71 -4.84 -21.38
CA VAL A 82 -7.99 -4.81 -22.11
C VAL A 82 -8.05 -6.04 -23.02
N VAL A 83 -9.13 -6.82 -22.92
CA VAL A 83 -9.36 -8.02 -23.77
C VAL A 83 -10.57 -7.88 -24.69
N LYS A 84 -11.39 -6.84 -24.48
CA LYS A 84 -12.48 -6.45 -25.39
C LYS A 84 -12.84 -4.99 -25.09
N SER A 85 -13.09 -4.19 -26.12
CA SER A 85 -13.44 -2.77 -25.96
C SER A 85 -14.60 -2.37 -26.89
N LYS A 86 -15.55 -1.60 -26.35
CA LYS A 86 -16.48 -0.76 -27.12
C LYS A 86 -16.36 0.70 -26.68
N ALA A 87 -15.18 1.09 -26.20
CA ALA A 87 -14.89 2.44 -25.74
C ALA A 87 -13.84 3.09 -26.63
N LYS A 88 -14.03 4.36 -26.96
CA LYS A 88 -13.00 5.14 -27.67
C LYS A 88 -11.77 5.32 -26.78
N GLY A 89 -10.58 5.23 -27.38
CA GLY A 89 -9.31 5.44 -26.68
C GLY A 89 -8.76 4.22 -25.94
N PHE A 90 -9.40 3.05 -26.05
CA PHE A 90 -8.91 1.79 -25.49
C PHE A 90 -8.96 0.68 -26.53
N SER A 91 -7.83 0.01 -26.72
CA SER A 91 -7.63 -1.13 -27.62
C SER A 91 -7.33 -2.40 -26.84
N GLU A 92 -7.59 -3.56 -27.45
CA GLU A 92 -7.15 -4.83 -26.87
C GLU A 92 -5.63 -4.87 -26.72
N GLY A 93 -5.16 -5.31 -25.55
CA GLY A 93 -3.74 -5.32 -25.19
C GLY A 93 -3.28 -4.11 -24.38
N ASP A 94 -4.06 -3.03 -24.30
CA ASP A 94 -3.70 -1.84 -23.51
C ASP A 94 -3.53 -2.20 -22.03
N LEU A 95 -2.46 -1.68 -21.41
CA LEU A 95 -2.25 -1.77 -19.97
C LEU A 95 -3.14 -0.72 -19.28
N VAL A 96 -3.96 -1.17 -18.35
CA VAL A 96 -4.84 -0.30 -17.59
C VAL A 96 -4.67 -0.51 -16.09
N TYR A 97 -4.92 0.57 -15.35
CA TYR A 97 -4.97 0.58 -13.90
C TYR A 97 -6.35 1.06 -13.43
N GLY A 98 -6.85 0.48 -12.35
CA GLY A 98 -8.06 0.97 -11.70
C GLY A 98 -8.41 0.18 -10.45
N THR A 99 -9.54 0.53 -9.85
CA THR A 99 -10.12 -0.25 -8.75
C THR A 99 -10.92 -1.42 -9.33
N LEU A 100 -10.22 -2.46 -9.77
CA LEU A 100 -10.83 -3.59 -10.48
C LEU A 100 -11.28 -4.72 -9.54
N GLY A 101 -10.75 -4.78 -8.31
CA GLY A 101 -11.16 -5.78 -7.31
C GLY A 101 -10.57 -7.18 -7.49
N TRP A 102 -10.81 -8.05 -6.51
CA TRP A 102 -10.35 -9.44 -6.51
C TRP A 102 -11.19 -10.32 -7.43
N GLN A 103 -10.89 -10.25 -8.72
CA GLN A 103 -11.56 -11.03 -9.74
C GLN A 103 -10.67 -11.27 -10.96
N THR A 104 -10.98 -12.25 -11.80
CA THR A 104 -10.18 -12.56 -12.99
C THR A 104 -10.46 -11.62 -14.16
N TYR A 105 -11.71 -11.16 -14.30
CA TYR A 105 -12.08 -10.16 -15.28
C TYR A 105 -12.91 -9.05 -14.65
N TRP A 106 -12.60 -7.82 -15.00
CA TRP A 106 -13.43 -6.66 -14.71
C TRP A 106 -14.12 -6.19 -15.98
N GLN A 107 -15.39 -5.80 -15.87
CA GLN A 107 -16.14 -5.16 -16.95
C GLN A 107 -16.81 -3.90 -16.41
N GLY A 108 -16.75 -2.82 -17.18
CA GLY A 108 -17.44 -1.59 -16.82
C GLY A 108 -17.06 -0.41 -17.71
N PRO A 109 -17.53 0.79 -17.34
CA PRO A 109 -17.30 2.01 -18.10
C PRO A 109 -15.81 2.37 -18.18
N ALA A 110 -15.34 2.75 -19.37
CA ALA A 110 -13.93 3.06 -19.59
C ALA A 110 -13.39 4.20 -18.70
N ASN A 111 -14.24 5.12 -18.25
CA ASN A 111 -13.84 6.22 -17.35
C ASN A 111 -13.51 5.76 -15.91
N LYS A 112 -13.66 4.47 -15.58
CA LYS A 112 -13.25 3.88 -14.30
C LYS A 112 -11.84 3.30 -14.33
N VAL A 113 -11.19 3.31 -15.48
CA VAL A 113 -9.81 2.86 -15.64
C VAL A 113 -8.96 3.95 -16.27
N GLU A 114 -7.67 3.92 -15.98
CA GLU A 114 -6.68 4.80 -16.55
C GLU A 114 -5.76 3.99 -17.45
N HIS A 115 -5.48 4.48 -18.65
CA HIS A 115 -4.36 3.98 -19.44
C HIS A 115 -3.06 4.19 -18.66
N ARG A 116 -2.15 3.22 -18.73
CA ARG A 116 -0.86 3.29 -18.05
C ARG A 116 0.27 2.90 -18.99
N ASP A 117 1.30 3.71 -18.95
CA ASP A 117 2.61 3.39 -19.49
C ASP A 117 3.57 3.18 -18.33
N VAL A 118 4.44 2.19 -18.48
CA VAL A 118 5.46 1.88 -17.49
C VAL A 118 6.67 2.78 -17.74
N PRO A 119 7.10 3.60 -16.75
CA PRO A 119 8.31 4.40 -16.88
C PRO A 119 9.54 3.52 -17.16
N ARG A 120 10.57 4.11 -17.77
CA ARG A 120 11.81 3.38 -18.11
C ARG A 120 12.39 2.70 -16.87
N GLY A 121 12.68 1.41 -16.97
CA GLY A 121 13.21 0.60 -15.87
C GLY A 121 12.16 0.11 -14.86
N GLY A 122 10.90 0.50 -15.01
CA GLY A 122 9.78 0.01 -14.22
C GLY A 122 9.18 -1.30 -14.74
N LYS A 123 8.15 -1.78 -14.03
CA LYS A 123 7.33 -2.96 -14.37
C LYS A 123 5.85 -2.60 -14.28
N ASP A 124 4.97 -3.36 -14.95
CA ASP A 124 3.51 -3.15 -14.91
C ASP A 124 2.97 -3.05 -13.46
N MET A 125 3.47 -3.90 -12.56
CA MET A 125 3.08 -3.91 -11.14
C MET A 125 3.50 -2.65 -10.37
N ASP A 126 4.37 -1.81 -10.93
CA ASP A 126 4.84 -0.60 -10.28
C ASP A 126 3.70 0.40 -10.06
N HIS A 127 2.67 0.36 -10.90
CA HIS A 127 1.43 1.11 -10.71
C HIS A 127 0.61 0.66 -9.49
N LEU A 128 0.87 -0.52 -8.91
CA LEU A 128 0.25 -0.97 -7.65
C LEU A 128 1.02 -0.55 -6.40
N GLY A 129 2.24 -0.01 -6.58
CA GLY A 129 3.10 0.40 -5.47
C GLY A 129 3.75 1.75 -5.77
N LEU A 130 4.94 1.72 -6.36
CA LEU A 130 5.79 2.88 -6.57
C LEU A 130 5.12 4.03 -7.34
N PHE A 131 4.44 3.75 -8.45
CA PHE A 131 3.70 4.76 -9.23
C PHE A 131 2.21 4.82 -8.90
N GLY A 132 1.79 4.00 -7.93
CA GLY A 132 0.44 3.91 -7.42
C GLY A 132 0.23 4.68 -6.12
N ALA A 133 -0.84 4.30 -5.40
CA ALA A 133 -1.20 4.92 -4.14
C ALA A 133 -0.06 4.87 -3.10
N SER A 134 0.72 3.79 -3.04
CA SER A 134 1.79 3.69 -2.03
C SER A 134 2.89 4.73 -2.22
N GLY A 135 3.38 4.92 -3.45
CA GLY A 135 4.38 5.94 -3.73
C GLY A 135 3.85 7.34 -3.60
N MET A 136 2.60 7.60 -4.04
CA MET A 136 1.99 8.92 -3.87
C MET A 136 1.79 9.25 -2.38
N THR A 137 1.39 8.27 -1.57
CA THR A 137 1.30 8.42 -0.12
C THR A 137 2.66 8.74 0.49
N ALA A 138 3.73 8.05 0.10
CA ALA A 138 5.08 8.36 0.57
C ALA A 138 5.51 9.78 0.16
N TYR A 139 5.30 10.15 -1.12
CA TYR A 139 5.69 11.44 -1.66
C TYR A 139 4.98 12.60 -0.95
N PHE A 140 3.63 12.65 -0.99
CA PHE A 140 2.86 13.73 -0.38
C PHE A 140 2.96 13.70 1.15
N GLY A 141 3.05 12.52 1.75
CA GLY A 141 3.26 12.41 3.18
C GLY A 141 4.59 13.01 3.62
N MET A 142 5.67 12.81 2.86
CA MET A 142 6.98 13.37 3.19
C MET A 142 7.07 14.87 2.91
N PHE A 143 6.61 15.31 1.74
CA PHE A 143 6.77 16.71 1.30
C PHE A 143 5.67 17.64 1.78
N ASP A 144 4.39 17.30 1.57
CA ASP A 144 3.27 18.20 1.87
C ASP A 144 2.85 18.16 3.33
N ILE A 145 2.80 16.96 3.93
CA ILE A 145 2.36 16.79 5.32
C ILE A 145 3.56 16.90 6.26
N GLY A 146 4.62 16.18 5.94
CA GLY A 146 5.84 16.11 6.74
C GLY A 146 6.72 17.34 6.60
N ASN A 147 6.62 18.07 5.49
CA ASN A 147 7.52 19.19 5.17
C ASN A 147 8.98 18.82 5.44
N LEU A 148 9.43 17.68 4.91
CA LEU A 148 10.78 17.15 5.08
C LEU A 148 11.85 18.20 4.75
N LYS A 149 12.88 18.30 5.61
CA LYS A 149 13.97 19.26 5.49
C LYS A 149 15.31 18.55 5.64
N ASP A 150 16.33 19.15 5.04
CA ASP A 150 17.71 18.76 5.26
C ASP A 150 18.05 18.81 6.75
N GLY A 151 18.75 17.78 7.22
CA GLY A 151 19.17 17.66 8.62
C GLY A 151 18.12 17.11 9.58
N ASP A 152 16.88 16.85 9.14
CA ASP A 152 15.85 16.26 10.00
C ASP A 152 16.30 14.90 10.56
N ASN A 153 16.00 14.65 11.84
CA ASN A 153 15.96 13.29 12.38
C ASN A 153 14.60 12.66 12.07
N VAL A 154 14.58 11.78 11.07
CA VAL A 154 13.37 11.16 10.51
C VAL A 154 13.21 9.74 11.05
N VAL A 155 12.06 9.45 11.65
CA VAL A 155 11.66 8.10 12.06
C VAL A 155 10.52 7.63 11.16
N ILE A 156 10.59 6.40 10.65
CA ILE A 156 9.56 5.78 9.82
C ILE A 156 9.11 4.47 10.46
N SER A 157 7.83 4.35 10.82
CA SER A 157 7.25 3.07 11.26
C SER A 157 6.79 2.24 10.07
N GLY A 158 6.85 0.91 10.17
CA GLY A 158 6.56 0.03 9.04
C GLY A 158 7.49 0.26 7.85
N ALA A 159 8.75 0.64 8.12
CA ALA A 159 9.72 1.11 7.12
C ALA A 159 10.05 0.08 6.03
N ALA A 160 9.85 -1.21 6.30
CA ALA A 160 10.06 -2.30 5.34
C ALA A 160 8.79 -2.65 4.51
N GLY A 161 7.67 -1.97 4.75
CA GLY A 161 6.43 -2.13 3.99
C GLY A 161 6.37 -1.24 2.76
N SER A 162 5.31 -1.36 1.96
CA SER A 162 5.15 -0.64 0.68
C SER A 162 5.42 0.87 0.75
N VAL A 163 4.66 1.59 1.59
CA VAL A 163 4.81 3.06 1.74
C VAL A 163 6.12 3.40 2.47
N GLY A 164 6.38 2.72 3.58
CA GLY A 164 7.54 2.99 4.44
C GLY A 164 8.88 2.84 3.70
N LEU A 165 9.00 1.87 2.79
CA LEU A 165 10.22 1.63 2.02
C LEU A 165 10.54 2.80 1.08
N ILE A 166 9.51 3.37 0.46
CA ILE A 166 9.62 4.54 -0.41
C ILE A 166 9.92 5.78 0.43
N ALA A 167 9.17 6.02 1.51
CA ALA A 167 9.37 7.16 2.40
C ALA A 167 10.79 7.18 3.03
N THR A 168 11.30 6.00 3.41
CA THR A 168 12.67 5.85 3.92
C THR A 168 13.71 6.34 2.91
N GLN A 169 13.56 5.99 1.64
CA GLN A 169 14.51 6.40 0.59
C GLN A 169 14.35 7.87 0.20
N ILE A 170 13.13 8.41 0.26
CA ILE A 170 12.92 9.86 0.14
C ILE A 170 13.68 10.58 1.26
N ALA A 171 13.57 10.14 2.53
CA ALA A 171 14.33 10.72 3.64
C ALA A 171 15.85 10.63 3.43
N LEU A 172 16.34 9.46 2.99
CA LEU A 172 17.78 9.24 2.73
C LEU A 172 18.32 10.10 1.60
N SER A 173 17.48 10.49 0.63
CA SER A 173 17.89 11.38 -0.45
C SER A 173 18.08 12.84 -0.01
N HIS A 174 17.64 13.20 1.20
CA HIS A 174 17.79 14.56 1.73
C HIS A 174 19.10 14.75 2.49
N PRO A 175 19.89 15.79 2.16
CA PRO A 175 21.15 16.08 2.81
C PRO A 175 21.08 16.09 4.34
N LYS A 176 22.04 15.42 4.97
CA LYS A 176 22.26 15.43 6.43
C LYS A 176 21.11 14.85 7.27
N CYS A 177 20.04 14.33 6.67
CA CYS A 177 18.98 13.66 7.40
C CYS A 177 19.51 12.42 8.13
N LYS A 178 19.10 12.25 9.38
CA LYS A 178 19.32 11.01 10.14
C LYS A 178 18.07 10.17 10.03
N VAL A 179 18.19 8.99 9.44
CA VAL A 179 17.02 8.17 9.11
C VAL A 179 16.98 6.92 9.97
N THR A 180 15.88 6.73 10.69
CA THR A 180 15.58 5.54 11.48
C THR A 180 14.38 4.80 10.91
N GLY A 181 14.58 3.56 10.48
CA GLY A 181 13.50 2.68 10.05
C GLY A 181 13.10 1.68 11.13
N ILE A 182 11.81 1.56 11.42
CA ILE A 182 11.28 0.56 12.36
C ILE A 182 10.56 -0.55 11.58
N ALA A 183 10.97 -1.80 11.80
CA ALA A 183 10.42 -2.98 11.14
C ALA A 183 10.19 -4.13 12.13
N GLY A 184 9.57 -5.23 11.68
CA GLY A 184 9.11 -6.34 12.53
C GLY A 184 9.92 -7.63 12.45
N SER A 185 11.13 -7.59 11.89
CA SER A 185 12.06 -8.73 11.89
C SER A 185 13.50 -8.27 11.68
N ALA A 186 14.46 -9.13 12.02
CA ALA A 186 15.89 -8.86 11.85
C ALA A 186 16.27 -8.77 10.36
N GLU A 187 15.67 -9.60 9.51
CA GLU A 187 15.89 -9.63 8.05
C GLU A 187 15.46 -8.31 7.43
N LYS A 188 14.27 -7.81 7.79
CA LYS A 188 13.78 -6.51 7.35
C LYS A 188 14.69 -5.36 7.80
N CYS A 189 15.20 -5.43 9.03
CA CYS A 189 16.15 -4.43 9.51
C CYS A 189 17.50 -4.50 8.77
N ALA A 190 17.97 -5.70 8.41
CA ALA A 190 19.18 -5.87 7.63
C ALA A 190 19.02 -5.26 6.22
N GLU A 191 17.86 -5.44 5.60
CA GLU A 191 17.57 -4.82 4.31
C GLU A 191 17.48 -3.29 4.40
N LEU A 192 16.85 -2.75 5.44
CA LEU A 192 16.85 -1.29 5.67
C LEU A 192 18.28 -0.75 5.85
N LYS A 193 19.15 -1.48 6.57
CA LYS A 193 20.57 -1.12 6.71
C LYS A 193 21.29 -1.08 5.35
N LYS A 194 20.99 -2.00 4.43
CA LYS A 194 21.55 -1.98 3.07
C LYS A 194 21.14 -0.72 2.28
N LEU A 195 20.01 -0.10 2.61
CA LEU A 195 19.59 1.19 2.02
C LEU A 195 20.37 2.38 2.59
N GLY A 196 21.07 2.22 3.73
CA GLY A 196 21.85 3.28 4.36
C GLY A 196 21.12 4.02 5.48
N VAL A 197 20.07 3.46 6.08
CA VAL A 197 19.48 4.03 7.30
C VAL A 197 20.51 4.08 8.43
N HIS A 198 20.47 5.13 9.24
CA HIS A 198 21.37 5.32 10.37
C HIS A 198 21.03 4.33 11.50
N HIS A 199 19.73 4.05 11.68
CA HIS A 199 19.24 3.03 12.60
C HIS A 199 18.15 2.20 11.93
N ALA A 200 18.22 0.87 12.08
CA ALA A 200 17.14 -0.04 11.74
C ALA A 200 16.74 -0.81 13.00
N LEU A 201 15.53 -0.58 13.49
CA LEU A 201 15.06 -1.08 14.77
C LEU A 201 14.00 -2.15 14.56
N ASN A 202 14.20 -3.33 15.16
CA ASN A 202 13.18 -4.36 15.19
C ASN A 202 12.27 -4.13 16.41
N TYR A 203 11.00 -3.78 16.20
CA TYR A 203 10.09 -3.49 17.30
C TYR A 203 9.77 -4.70 18.19
N LYS A 204 10.11 -5.91 17.73
CA LYS A 204 9.94 -7.16 18.48
C LYS A 204 11.13 -7.50 19.39
N ASP A 205 12.23 -6.74 19.31
CA ASP A 205 13.40 -6.98 20.17
C ASP A 205 13.10 -6.59 21.61
N LYS A 206 13.64 -7.36 22.57
CA LYS A 206 13.42 -7.14 24.01
C LYS A 206 13.87 -5.76 24.48
N ASP A 207 14.91 -5.20 23.85
CA ASP A 207 15.48 -3.91 24.19
C ASP A 207 15.04 -2.79 23.22
N PHE A 208 14.05 -3.03 22.34
CA PHE A 208 13.55 -2.05 21.37
C PHE A 208 13.30 -0.66 21.98
N ARG A 209 12.65 -0.58 23.15
CA ARG A 209 12.38 0.69 23.83
C ARG A 209 13.66 1.46 24.18
N LYS A 210 14.73 0.74 24.57
CA LYS A 210 16.04 1.33 24.85
C LYS A 210 16.73 1.77 23.55
N GLN A 211 16.61 0.97 22.49
CA GLN A 211 17.16 1.33 21.17
C GLN A 211 16.47 2.59 20.62
N LEU A 212 15.13 2.66 20.68
CA LEU A 212 14.35 3.81 20.24
C LEU A 212 14.68 5.08 21.03
N ARG A 213 14.95 4.96 22.34
CA ARG A 213 15.43 6.11 23.15
C ARG A 213 16.78 6.66 22.73
N LYS A 214 17.65 5.81 22.16
CA LYS A 214 18.98 6.23 21.68
C LYS A 214 18.92 6.98 20.35
N VAL A 215 17.79 6.92 19.64
CA VAL A 215 17.56 7.70 18.40
C VAL A 215 17.53 9.20 18.68
N GLY A 216 17.13 9.59 19.90
CA GLY A 216 17.08 10.98 20.33
C GLY A 216 15.80 11.70 19.87
N LEU A 217 15.84 13.03 19.87
CA LEU A 217 14.71 13.87 19.51
C LEU A 217 14.40 13.78 18.02
N VAL A 218 13.11 13.65 17.68
CA VAL A 218 12.60 13.37 16.33
C VAL A 218 12.00 14.63 15.72
N ASP A 219 12.45 15.02 14.53
CA ASP A 219 11.94 16.17 13.78
C ASP A 219 10.75 15.79 12.90
N LEU A 220 10.78 14.59 12.32
CA LEU A 220 9.74 14.07 11.43
C LEU A 220 9.46 12.60 11.73
N TYR A 221 8.21 12.28 12.06
CA TYR A 221 7.74 10.91 12.21
C TYR A 221 6.72 10.57 11.12
N PHE A 222 7.08 9.63 10.24
CA PHE A 222 6.16 9.06 9.25
C PHE A 222 5.52 7.80 9.82
N ASP A 223 4.25 7.90 10.23
CA ASP A 223 3.56 6.85 10.96
C ASP A 223 2.63 6.03 10.06
N ASN A 224 2.99 4.75 9.87
CA ASN A 224 2.17 3.74 9.22
C ASN A 224 1.50 2.78 10.23
N VAL A 225 1.82 2.90 11.53
CA VAL A 225 1.54 1.85 12.52
C VAL A 225 0.63 2.31 13.66
N GLY A 226 0.84 3.53 14.19
CA GLY A 226 0.14 3.99 15.39
C GLY A 226 0.55 3.21 16.65
N GLY A 227 -0.36 3.19 17.62
CA GLY A 227 -0.23 2.41 18.85
C GLY A 227 0.99 2.76 19.70
N GLU A 228 1.60 1.75 20.33
CA GLU A 228 2.71 1.96 21.27
C GLU A 228 3.93 2.65 20.63
N ILE A 229 4.20 2.37 19.35
CA ILE A 229 5.33 3.00 18.64
C ILE A 229 5.08 4.51 18.49
N LEU A 230 3.87 4.91 18.09
CA LEU A 230 3.47 6.31 18.05
C LEU A 230 3.59 6.96 19.43
N ASP A 231 3.09 6.30 20.47
CA ASP A 231 3.15 6.81 21.84
C ASP A 231 4.59 7.03 22.33
N MET A 232 5.51 6.12 22.01
CA MET A 232 6.93 6.29 22.34
C MET A 232 7.61 7.40 21.55
N VAL A 233 7.29 7.58 20.26
CA VAL A 233 7.86 8.66 19.44
C VAL A 233 7.32 10.02 19.87
N LEU A 234 6.04 10.10 20.27
CA LEU A 234 5.44 11.28 20.89
C LEU A 234 6.21 11.75 22.13
N GLY A 235 6.78 10.82 22.91
CA GLY A 235 7.65 11.14 24.06
C GLY A 235 9.04 11.68 23.70
N GLN A 236 9.39 11.75 22.41
CA GLN A 236 10.73 12.11 21.93
C GLN A 236 10.68 13.15 20.81
N LEU A 237 9.69 14.02 20.77
CA LEU A 237 9.60 15.04 19.73
C LEU A 237 10.64 16.15 19.95
N GLN A 238 11.27 16.57 18.86
CA GLN A 238 11.96 17.85 18.81
C GLN A 238 10.93 19.00 18.81
N VAL A 239 11.35 20.20 19.22
CA VAL A 239 10.53 21.40 19.08
C VAL A 239 10.21 21.63 17.60
N TYR A 240 8.92 21.84 17.29
CA TYR A 240 8.36 21.94 15.95
C TYR A 240 8.43 20.65 15.11
N ALA A 241 8.43 19.49 15.76
CA ALA A 241 8.33 18.21 15.06
C ALA A 241 7.01 18.08 14.29
N ARG A 242 7.04 17.23 13.25
CA ARG A 242 5.88 16.94 12.41
C ARG A 242 5.61 15.44 12.40
N ILE A 243 4.36 15.07 12.63
CA ILE A 243 3.91 13.68 12.60
C ILE A 243 2.92 13.50 11.46
N VAL A 244 3.30 12.65 10.51
CA VAL A 244 2.50 12.28 9.34
C VAL A 244 1.74 11.00 9.69
N LEU A 245 0.42 11.09 9.87
CA LEU A 245 -0.42 9.91 10.10
C LEU A 245 -0.88 9.33 8.76
N CYS A 246 -0.10 8.40 8.22
CA CYS A 246 -0.43 7.66 7.00
C CYS A 246 -1.40 6.52 7.29
N GLY A 247 -1.22 5.82 8.41
CA GLY A 247 -2.03 4.66 8.76
C GLY A 247 -1.75 4.21 10.19
N MET A 248 -2.66 3.38 10.73
CA MET A 248 -2.54 2.82 12.08
C MET A 248 -2.78 1.32 12.05
N ILE A 249 -1.94 0.59 11.30
CA ILE A 249 -2.17 -0.84 11.04
C ILE A 249 -2.28 -1.67 12.33
N ALA A 250 -1.61 -1.25 13.42
CA ALA A 250 -1.70 -1.92 14.71
C ALA A 250 -3.13 -1.94 15.30
N ALA A 251 -3.98 -0.97 14.92
CA ALA A 251 -5.36 -0.88 15.38
C ALA A 251 -6.36 -1.60 14.48
N TYR A 252 -6.00 -1.97 13.24
CA TYR A 252 -6.99 -2.42 12.23
C TYR A 252 -7.67 -3.75 12.58
N ASN A 253 -6.92 -4.66 13.24
CA ASN A 253 -7.45 -5.93 13.76
C ASN A 253 -7.55 -5.94 15.29
N ALA A 254 -7.30 -4.81 15.96
CA ALA A 254 -7.32 -4.77 17.41
C ALA A 254 -8.77 -4.83 17.93
N THR A 255 -9.04 -5.71 18.89
CA THR A 255 -10.32 -5.73 19.60
C THR A 255 -10.47 -4.49 20.48
N THR A 256 -9.36 -4.02 21.08
CA THR A 256 -9.25 -2.76 21.83
C THR A 256 -8.10 -1.94 21.26
N PRO A 257 -8.35 -0.70 20.80
CA PRO A 257 -7.28 0.16 20.29
C PRO A 257 -6.21 0.43 21.36
N PRO A 258 -4.91 0.40 21.03
CA PRO A 258 -3.86 0.75 21.98
C PRO A 258 -4.00 2.22 22.43
N PRO A 259 -3.81 2.55 23.71
CA PRO A 259 -3.90 3.92 24.19
C PRO A 259 -2.72 4.77 23.68
N ILE A 260 -2.97 6.06 23.47
CA ILE A 260 -1.94 7.06 23.19
C ILE A 260 -1.95 8.07 24.35
N LEU A 261 -0.91 8.03 25.17
CA LEU A 261 -0.80 8.75 26.45
C LEU A 261 0.03 10.02 26.32
N ASN A 262 1.00 10.07 25.40
CA ASN A 262 1.96 11.17 25.24
C ASN A 262 1.49 12.29 24.29
N LEU A 263 0.19 12.37 23.96
CA LEU A 263 -0.36 13.48 23.16
C LEU A 263 -0.07 14.89 23.73
N PRO A 264 -0.07 15.13 25.07
CA PRO A 264 0.26 16.44 25.62
C PRO A 264 1.65 16.98 25.21
N THR A 265 2.59 16.11 24.82
CA THR A 265 3.92 16.52 24.33
C THR A 265 3.85 17.41 23.09
N LEU A 266 2.78 17.32 22.29
CA LEU A 266 2.57 18.22 21.15
C LEU A 266 2.52 19.69 21.60
N ILE A 267 1.98 19.97 22.78
CA ILE A 267 1.85 21.33 23.32
C ILE A 267 3.22 21.90 23.69
N SER A 268 4.00 21.16 24.49
CA SER A 268 5.31 21.63 24.97
C SER A 268 6.33 21.78 23.83
N THR A 269 6.22 20.93 22.81
CA THR A 269 7.10 20.97 21.64
C THR A 269 6.57 21.82 20.49
N LYS A 270 5.32 22.32 20.55
CA LYS A 270 4.67 23.08 19.46
C LYS A 270 4.65 22.29 18.15
N SER A 271 4.53 20.98 18.26
CA SER A 271 4.60 20.03 17.16
C SER A 271 3.23 19.83 16.52
N SER A 272 3.21 19.31 15.30
CA SER A 272 1.98 19.00 14.57
C SER A 272 1.81 17.49 14.38
N MET A 273 0.55 17.05 14.35
CA MET A 273 0.17 15.69 13.99
C MET A 273 -1.00 15.76 13.00
N ARG A 274 -0.80 15.25 11.79
CA ARG A 274 -1.77 15.41 10.70
C ARG A 274 -1.94 14.12 9.90
N GLY A 275 -3.19 13.68 9.77
CA GLY A 275 -3.58 12.65 8.82
C GLY A 275 -3.86 13.23 7.43
N PHE A 276 -3.78 12.37 6.42
CA PHE A 276 -4.10 12.71 5.04
C PHE A 276 -4.60 11.49 4.28
N ILE A 277 -5.35 11.71 3.21
CA ILE A 277 -5.79 10.67 2.29
C ILE A 277 -5.22 10.98 0.92
N VAL A 278 -4.46 10.04 0.36
CA VAL A 278 -3.72 10.25 -0.90
C VAL A 278 -4.64 10.61 -2.08
N PHE A 279 -5.89 10.14 -2.07
CA PHE A 279 -6.86 10.41 -3.13
C PHE A 279 -7.21 11.91 -3.27
N ASP A 280 -7.04 12.70 -2.21
CA ASP A 280 -7.23 14.16 -2.25
C ASP A 280 -6.16 14.85 -3.13
N TYR A 281 -5.05 14.16 -3.41
CA TYR A 281 -3.93 14.63 -4.22
C TYR A 281 -3.97 14.14 -5.68
N ALA A 282 -5.07 13.52 -6.13
CA ALA A 282 -5.13 12.87 -7.44
C ALA A 282 -4.74 13.78 -8.62
N THR A 283 -5.11 15.07 -8.57
CA THR A 283 -4.76 16.06 -9.61
C THR A 283 -3.26 16.39 -9.65
N ARG A 284 -2.53 16.10 -8.58
CA ARG A 284 -1.10 16.33 -8.43
C ARG A 284 -0.25 15.07 -8.59
N TYR A 285 -0.84 13.89 -8.81
CA TYR A 285 -0.08 12.63 -8.93
C TYR A 285 1.04 12.66 -9.99
N GLY A 286 0.92 13.51 -11.02
CA GLY A 286 1.98 13.70 -12.01
C GLY A 286 3.32 14.10 -11.38
N GLU A 287 3.31 14.97 -10.38
CA GLU A 287 4.54 15.48 -9.75
C GLU A 287 5.27 14.38 -8.95
N GLY A 288 4.53 13.62 -8.15
CA GLY A 288 5.08 12.53 -7.36
C GLY A 288 5.59 11.38 -8.24
N ARG A 289 4.86 11.08 -9.32
CA ARG A 289 5.29 10.04 -10.28
C ARG A 289 6.58 10.44 -10.99
N ALA A 290 6.69 11.69 -11.42
CA ALA A 290 7.91 12.20 -12.05
C ALA A 290 9.10 12.12 -11.09
N TYR A 291 8.93 12.55 -9.84
CA TYR A 291 9.97 12.46 -8.82
C TYR A 291 10.45 11.02 -8.59
N LEU A 292 9.52 10.07 -8.42
CA LEU A 292 9.86 8.67 -8.18
C LEU A 292 10.45 8.00 -9.43
N ALA A 293 10.00 8.38 -10.63
CA ALA A 293 10.56 7.88 -11.88
C ALA A 293 12.02 8.32 -12.05
N ASP A 294 12.34 9.58 -11.75
CA ASP A 294 13.72 10.07 -11.75
C ASP A 294 14.61 9.30 -10.76
N MET A 295 14.13 9.00 -9.55
CA MET A 295 14.89 8.18 -8.61
C MET A 295 15.15 6.76 -9.13
N VAL A 296 14.20 6.17 -9.88
CA VAL A 296 14.36 4.86 -10.55
C VAL A 296 15.39 4.95 -11.66
N GLU A 297 15.29 5.96 -12.54
CA GLU A 297 16.23 6.15 -13.65
C GLU A 297 17.67 6.37 -13.15
N ARG A 298 17.86 7.09 -12.04
CA ARG A 298 19.15 7.26 -11.37
C ARG A 298 19.62 6.00 -10.61
N GLY A 299 18.79 4.97 -10.53
CA GLY A 299 19.10 3.72 -9.80
C GLY A 299 19.12 3.86 -8.27
N THR A 300 18.66 4.99 -7.75
CA THR A 300 18.62 5.34 -6.31
C THR A 300 17.39 4.82 -5.59
N MET A 301 16.33 4.45 -6.30
CA MET A 301 15.14 3.81 -5.73
C MET A 301 15.27 2.29 -5.80
N LYS A 302 15.41 1.64 -4.64
CA LYS A 302 15.37 0.19 -4.46
C LYS A 302 14.03 -0.21 -3.86
N TYR A 303 13.29 -1.03 -4.59
CA TYR A 303 11.96 -1.45 -4.18
C TYR A 303 11.74 -2.90 -4.59
N GLN A 304 10.79 -3.56 -3.93
CA GLN A 304 10.42 -4.91 -4.28
C GLN A 304 8.96 -5.19 -4.01
N TYR A 305 8.52 -6.27 -4.63
CA TYR A 305 7.17 -6.78 -4.50
C TYR A 305 7.21 -8.16 -3.85
N HIS A 306 6.37 -8.34 -2.84
CA HIS A 306 6.01 -9.65 -2.34
C HIS A 306 4.89 -10.20 -3.22
N VAL A 307 5.29 -10.90 -4.30
CA VAL A 307 4.36 -11.42 -5.32
C VAL A 307 3.93 -12.83 -4.93
N LEU A 308 2.64 -13.00 -4.69
CA LEU A 308 2.03 -14.31 -4.51
C LEU A 308 1.36 -14.75 -5.81
N LYS A 309 1.41 -16.04 -6.11
CA LYS A 309 0.79 -16.65 -7.31
C LYS A 309 0.03 -17.91 -6.90
N GLY A 310 -1.01 -18.23 -7.66
CA GLY A 310 -1.77 -19.47 -7.48
C GLY A 310 -0.89 -20.71 -7.58
N ASP A 311 -1.30 -21.78 -6.90
CA ASP A 311 -0.57 -23.05 -6.92
C ASP A 311 -0.73 -23.75 -8.28
N LYS A 312 0.16 -24.71 -8.57
CA LYS A 312 0.11 -25.47 -9.81
C LYS A 312 -1.22 -26.21 -9.90
N GLY A 313 -1.98 -25.95 -10.96
CA GLY A 313 -3.31 -26.53 -11.19
C GLY A 313 -4.48 -25.63 -10.80
N GLU A 314 -4.23 -24.49 -10.14
CA GLU A 314 -5.27 -23.49 -9.93
C GLU A 314 -5.55 -22.67 -11.19
N ALA A 315 -6.83 -22.36 -11.44
CA ALA A 315 -7.26 -21.60 -12.62
C ALA A 315 -6.79 -20.12 -12.60
N ASP A 316 -6.56 -19.57 -11.41
CA ASP A 316 -6.12 -18.19 -11.16
C ASP A 316 -5.47 -18.09 -9.77
N GLY A 317 -4.87 -16.94 -9.45
CA GLY A 317 -4.24 -16.72 -8.15
C GLY A 317 -5.15 -16.17 -7.05
N LEU A 318 -6.47 -16.07 -7.25
CA LEU A 318 -7.36 -15.44 -6.27
C LEU A 318 -7.35 -16.14 -4.91
N SER A 319 -7.07 -17.46 -4.88
CA SER A 319 -6.89 -18.26 -3.67
C SER A 319 -5.88 -17.63 -2.68
N LYS A 320 -4.89 -16.90 -3.19
CA LYS A 320 -3.83 -16.29 -2.37
C LYS A 320 -4.24 -14.96 -1.73
N CYS A 321 -5.30 -14.28 -2.18
CA CYS A 321 -5.65 -12.93 -1.71
C CYS A 321 -5.91 -12.84 -0.19
N VAL A 322 -6.60 -13.82 0.38
CA VAL A 322 -6.93 -13.81 1.82
C VAL A 322 -5.66 -14.01 2.66
N GLY A 323 -4.87 -15.04 2.35
CA GLY A 323 -3.58 -15.28 3.03
C GLY A 323 -2.60 -14.13 2.84
N ALA A 324 -2.57 -13.51 1.66
CA ALA A 324 -1.76 -12.32 1.40
C ALA A 324 -2.13 -11.14 2.31
N LEU A 325 -3.43 -10.96 2.57
CA LEU A 325 -3.92 -9.90 3.46
C LEU A 325 -3.51 -10.20 4.91
N GLU A 326 -3.54 -11.47 5.34
CA GLU A 326 -3.01 -11.89 6.64
C GLU A 326 -1.49 -11.73 6.76
N ASP A 327 -0.74 -11.98 5.68
CA ASP A 327 0.72 -11.77 5.64
C ASP A 327 1.08 -10.30 5.92
N VAL A 328 0.26 -9.38 5.42
CA VAL A 328 0.40 -7.93 5.67
C VAL A 328 0.21 -7.60 7.16
N PHE A 329 -0.78 -8.21 7.83
CA PHE A 329 -1.03 -7.96 9.26
C PHE A 329 -0.05 -8.67 10.20
N SER A 330 0.42 -9.85 9.82
CA SER A 330 1.44 -10.60 10.58
C SER A 330 2.87 -10.11 10.31
N GLY A 331 3.04 -9.26 9.30
CA GLY A 331 4.33 -8.73 8.88
C GLY A 331 5.24 -9.79 8.26
N ARG A 332 4.69 -10.80 7.59
CA ARG A 332 5.46 -11.80 6.82
C ARG A 332 5.91 -11.27 5.46
N ASN A 333 5.19 -10.31 4.89
CA ASN A 333 5.53 -9.68 3.61
C ASN A 333 6.73 -8.72 3.73
N TYR A 334 7.51 -8.56 2.67
CA TYR A 334 8.53 -7.51 2.55
C TYR A 334 8.32 -6.72 1.26
N GLY A 335 8.26 -5.38 1.35
CA GLY A 335 7.85 -4.52 0.24
C GLY A 335 6.34 -4.56 -0.04
N LYS A 336 5.97 -4.32 -1.31
CA LYS A 336 4.57 -4.23 -1.73
C LYS A 336 3.97 -5.61 -2.00
N THR A 337 2.93 -5.98 -1.25
CA THR A 337 2.21 -7.24 -1.50
C THR A 337 1.27 -7.12 -2.70
N VAL A 338 1.42 -8.04 -3.65
CA VAL A 338 0.54 -8.17 -4.81
C VAL A 338 0.25 -9.65 -5.07
N VAL A 339 -0.94 -9.93 -5.60
CA VAL A 339 -1.30 -11.27 -6.06
C VAL A 339 -1.40 -11.25 -7.56
N ARG A 340 -0.66 -12.14 -8.23
CA ARG A 340 -0.82 -12.43 -9.65
C ARG A 340 -2.12 -13.21 -9.83
N VAL A 341 -3.09 -12.62 -10.50
CA VAL A 341 -4.41 -13.24 -10.74
C VAL A 341 -4.39 -14.07 -12.01
N SER A 342 -3.94 -13.50 -13.13
CA SER A 342 -3.91 -14.20 -14.41
C SER A 342 -2.73 -15.18 -14.52
N GLN A 343 -2.99 -16.39 -15.00
CA GLN A 343 -1.96 -17.40 -15.29
C GLN A 343 -1.27 -17.20 -16.65
N GLU A 344 -1.81 -16.35 -17.54
CA GLU A 344 -1.20 -16.12 -18.86
C GLU A 344 0.17 -15.41 -18.71
N GLU A 345 1.24 -16.13 -19.04
CA GLU A 345 2.58 -15.57 -19.26
C GLU A 345 2.66 -14.95 -20.64
N LYS A 346 2.10 -13.76 -20.80
CA LYS A 346 2.47 -12.89 -21.93
C LYS A 346 2.83 -11.51 -21.42
N SER A 347 3.85 -11.46 -20.57
CA SER A 347 4.68 -10.26 -20.49
C SER A 347 5.71 -10.38 -21.61
N LYS A 348 5.57 -9.60 -22.67
CA LYS A 348 6.72 -9.35 -23.54
C LYS A 348 7.70 -8.55 -22.68
N LEU A 349 8.82 -9.21 -22.34
CA LEU A 349 10.03 -8.61 -21.77
C LEU A 349 10.47 -7.39 -22.57
#